data_AF-A0A949LAK0-F1
#
_entry.id   AF-A0A949LAK0-F1
#
_cell.length_a   1.000
_cell.length_b   1.000
_cell.length_c   1.000
_cell.angle_alpha   90.00
_cell.angle_beta   90.00
_cell.angle_gamma   90.00
#
_symmetry.space_group_name_H-M   'P 1'
#
loop_
_entity.id
_entity.type
_entity.pdbx_description
1 polymer ?
#
loop_
_entity_poly.entity_id
_entity_poly.type
_entity_poly.pdbx_seq_one_letter_code
_entity_poly.pdbx_strand_id
1 'polypeptide(L)'
;MSRAAILFLAYLPYYLNDFVNIFVADYTAWVLIDYALRLAVIGFLLCMLRRGALTRDALGLTLPPVTDFVLWTVATSAAAMAFLWLSEFVLAPYFPPGALGDVPLDTASPLFRFDATAGLVLVAVSEEMVCRGLTLSVLRPRLSIPALYAVSALLFSLMHWSLSAHTLTDALVYGLILVPATLATGSIWPSVLVHFLVNFVLYHL
;
A
#
# COMPACT_ATOMS: atom_id res chain seq x y z
N MET A 1 -8.64 20.88 11.15
CA MET A 1 -7.48 20.48 10.33
C MET A 1 -7.95 20.29 8.89
N SER A 2 -7.23 20.82 7.89
CA SER A 2 -7.63 20.65 6.49
C SER A 2 -7.43 19.19 6.04
N ARG A 3 -8.16 18.75 5.00
CA ARG A 3 -7.97 17.38 4.46
C ARG A 3 -6.57 17.17 3.87
N ALA A 4 -5.94 18.22 3.33
CA ALA A 4 -4.55 18.17 2.87
C ALA A 4 -3.57 17.96 4.04
N ALA A 5 -3.80 18.60 5.19
CA ALA A 5 -3.00 18.36 6.39
C ALA A 5 -3.20 16.94 6.94
N ILE A 6 -4.43 16.41 6.92
CA ILE A 6 -4.70 15.01 7.30
C ILE A 6 -3.94 14.05 6.37
N LEU A 7 -3.97 14.29 5.05
CA LEU A 7 -3.24 13.50 4.06
C LEU A 7 -1.73 13.49 4.34
N PHE A 8 -1.13 14.67 4.51
CA PHE A 8 0.29 14.80 4.81
C PHE A 8 0.68 14.04 6.09
N LEU A 9 -0.08 14.22 7.18
CA LEU A 9 0.17 13.55 8.44
C LEU A 9 -0.05 12.03 8.38
N ALA A 10 -0.95 11.55 7.53
CA ALA A 10 -1.19 10.11 7.33
C ALA A 10 -0.06 9.43 6.55
N TYR A 11 0.60 10.14 5.63
CA TYR A 11 1.76 9.62 4.89
C TYR A 11 3.06 9.64 5.69
N LEU A 12 3.22 10.61 6.60
CA LEU A 12 4.48 10.83 7.31
C LEU A 12 5.05 9.56 7.98
N PRO A 13 4.25 8.73 8.69
CA PRO A 13 4.77 7.49 9.29
C PRO A 13 5.39 6.53 8.28
N TYR A 14 4.85 6.43 7.06
CA TYR A 14 5.39 5.54 6.03
C TYR A 14 6.73 6.02 5.49
N TYR A 15 6.88 7.33 5.23
CA TYR A 15 8.16 7.87 4.79
C TYR A 15 9.25 7.77 5.87
N LEU A 16 8.85 7.84 7.14
CA LEU A 16 9.76 7.64 8.27
C LEU A 16 10.06 6.16 8.54
N ASN A 17 9.17 5.23 8.14
CA ASN A 17 9.37 3.79 8.30
C ASN A 17 10.61 3.30 7.55
N ASP A 18 10.97 3.93 6.44
CA ASP A 18 12.17 3.57 5.68
C ASP A 18 13.49 3.83 6.42
N PHE A 19 13.51 4.68 7.45
CA PHE A 19 14.68 4.71 8.35
C PHE A 19 14.80 3.43 9.17
N VAL A 20 13.70 2.74 9.47
CA VAL A 20 13.69 1.44 10.14
C VAL A 20 14.35 0.41 9.23
N ASN A 21 14.05 0.42 7.93
CA ASN A 21 14.69 -0.43 6.92
C ASN A 21 16.21 -0.21 6.80
N ILE A 22 16.71 0.98 7.15
CA ILE A 22 18.15 1.30 7.07
C ILE A 22 18.88 0.91 8.36
N PHE A 23 18.27 1.13 9.52
CA PHE A 23 18.98 1.10 10.81
C PHE A 23 18.63 -0.07 11.73
N VAL A 24 17.48 -0.74 11.53
CA VAL A 24 17.04 -1.83 12.40
C VAL A 24 17.43 -3.17 11.80
N ALA A 25 18.33 -3.89 12.47
CA ALA A 25 18.82 -5.19 12.04
C ALA A 25 18.09 -6.38 12.67
N ASP A 26 17.31 -6.16 13.74
CA ASP A 26 16.54 -7.21 14.41
C ASP A 26 15.12 -7.29 13.84
N TYR A 27 14.73 -8.48 13.35
CA TYR A 27 13.42 -8.69 12.72
C TYR A 27 12.26 -8.41 13.66
N THR A 28 12.38 -8.79 14.93
CA THR A 28 11.29 -8.60 15.90
C THR A 28 11.07 -7.12 16.17
N ALA A 29 12.14 -6.36 16.38
CA ALA A 29 12.09 -4.92 16.53
C ALA A 29 11.51 -4.24 15.27
N TRP A 30 11.92 -4.69 14.08
CA TRP A 30 11.41 -4.19 12.81
C TRP A 30 9.88 -4.36 12.71
N VAL A 31 9.36 -5.58 12.94
CA VAL A 31 7.91 -5.87 12.88
C VAL A 31 7.13 -5.06 13.91
N LEU A 32 7.65 -4.95 15.14
CA LEU A 32 6.98 -4.19 16.20
C LEU A 32 6.85 -2.71 15.85
N ILE A 33 7.89 -2.11 15.26
CA ILE A 33 7.88 -0.71 14.84
C ILE A 33 6.92 -0.53 13.66
N ASP A 34 7.01 -1.37 12.62
CA ASP A 34 6.15 -1.30 11.45
C ASP A 34 4.66 -1.40 11.85
N TYR A 35 4.31 -2.36 12.71
CA TYR A 35 2.94 -2.54 13.18
C TYR A 35 2.47 -1.35 14.02
N ALA A 36 3.32 -0.83 14.90
CA ALA A 36 2.99 0.34 15.70
C ALA A 36 2.68 1.56 14.81
N LEU A 37 3.47 1.78 13.76
CA LEU A 37 3.26 2.88 12.80
C LEU A 37 1.96 2.68 12.02
N ARG A 38 1.68 1.49 11.50
CA ARG A 38 0.44 1.18 10.75
C ARG A 38 -0.80 1.34 11.62
N LEU A 39 -0.77 0.80 12.84
CA LEU A 39 -1.87 0.95 13.80
C LEU A 39 -2.05 2.41 14.23
N ALA A 40 -0.97 3.18 14.36
CA ALA A 40 -1.05 4.61 14.64
C ALA A 40 -1.72 5.37 13.48
N VAL A 41 -1.38 5.06 12.23
CA VAL A 41 -2.03 5.65 11.05
C VAL A 41 -3.52 5.30 11.02
N ILE A 42 -3.88 4.02 11.17
CA ILE A 42 -5.28 3.59 11.19
C ILE A 42 -6.02 4.28 12.34
N GLY A 43 -5.45 4.29 13.55
CA GLY A 43 -6.01 4.95 14.73
C GLY A 43 -6.22 6.45 14.51
N PHE A 44 -5.26 7.12 13.86
CA PHE A 44 -5.37 8.53 13.48
C PHE A 44 -6.53 8.76 12.51
N LEU A 45 -6.66 7.96 11.45
CA LEU A 45 -7.76 8.08 10.49
C LEU A 45 -9.13 7.81 11.12
N LEU A 46 -9.22 6.79 11.98
CA LEU A 46 -10.43 6.49 12.77
C LEU A 46 -10.78 7.64 13.72
N CYS A 47 -9.80 8.30 14.32
CA CYS A 47 -10.02 9.50 15.12
C CYS A 47 -10.57 10.65 14.27
N MET A 48 -10.04 10.85 13.05
CA MET A 48 -10.54 11.87 12.12
C MET A 48 -11.96 11.58 11.64
N LEU A 49 -12.33 10.30 11.46
CA LEU A 49 -13.72 9.88 11.20
C LEU A 49 -14.63 10.23 12.38
N ARG A 50 -14.24 9.86 13.61
CA ARG A 50 -15.03 10.15 14.83
C ARG A 50 -15.25 11.65 15.06
N ARG A 51 -14.30 12.48 14.65
CA ARG A 51 -14.38 13.95 14.75
C ARG A 51 -15.15 14.59 13.58
N GLY A 52 -15.65 13.81 12.63
CA GLY A 52 -16.35 14.32 11.44
C GLY A 52 -15.45 15.04 10.43
N ALA A 53 -14.13 14.96 10.59
CA ALA A 53 -13.18 15.57 9.66
C ALA A 53 -13.05 14.78 8.34
N LEU A 54 -13.35 13.47 8.41
CA LEU A 54 -13.44 12.55 7.28
C LEU A 54 -14.80 11.83 7.29
N THR A 55 -15.20 11.31 6.15
CA THR A 55 -16.33 10.38 6.02
C THR A 55 -15.83 9.00 5.63
N ARG A 56 -16.63 7.95 5.88
CA ARG A 56 -16.30 6.58 5.49
C ARG A 56 -16.08 6.46 3.98
N ASP A 57 -16.92 7.15 3.21
CA ASP A 57 -16.83 7.22 1.75
C ASP A 57 -15.53 7.89 1.28
N ALA A 58 -15.06 8.92 2.01
CA ALA A 58 -13.79 9.57 1.70
C ALA A 58 -12.57 8.68 1.97
N LEU A 59 -12.73 7.59 2.73
CA LEU A 59 -11.71 6.56 2.92
C LEU A 59 -11.99 5.29 2.10
N GLY A 60 -13.05 5.29 1.28
CA GLY A 60 -13.48 4.11 0.51
C GLY A 60 -13.86 2.90 1.37
N LEU A 61 -14.29 3.12 2.62
CA LEU A 61 -14.70 2.07 3.56
C LEU A 61 -16.14 1.58 3.34
N THR A 62 -16.63 1.71 2.10
CA THR A 62 -17.93 1.24 1.62
C THR A 62 -17.76 -0.12 0.95
N LEU A 63 -18.76 -0.99 1.06
CA LEU A 63 -18.78 -2.25 0.31
C LEU A 63 -19.50 -2.00 -1.01
N PRO A 64 -18.86 -2.29 -2.16
CA PRO A 64 -19.53 -2.18 -3.44
C PRO A 64 -20.47 -3.38 -3.66
N PRO A 65 -21.36 -3.32 -4.67
CA PRO A 65 -22.13 -4.49 -5.08
C PRO A 65 -21.22 -5.70 -5.31
N VAL A 66 -21.69 -6.90 -4.97
CA VAL A 66 -20.88 -8.14 -5.06
C VAL A 66 -20.34 -8.35 -6.48
N THR A 67 -21.12 -8.01 -7.51
CA THR A 67 -20.70 -8.08 -8.91
C THR A 67 -19.48 -7.21 -9.19
N ASP A 68 -19.51 -5.97 -8.71
CA ASP A 68 -18.41 -5.01 -8.91
C ASP A 68 -17.20 -5.40 -8.08
N PHE A 69 -17.42 -5.87 -6.84
CA PHE A 69 -16.36 -6.39 -5.98
C PHE A 69 -15.60 -7.52 -6.67
N VAL A 70 -16.32 -8.54 -7.15
CA VAL A 70 -15.74 -9.71 -7.82
C VAL A 70 -15.06 -9.30 -9.12
N LEU A 71 -15.75 -8.53 -9.97
CA LEU A 71 -15.20 -8.10 -11.27
C LEU A 71 -13.88 -7.34 -11.10
N TRP A 72 -13.86 -6.32 -10.24
CA TRP A 72 -12.69 -5.49 -10.06
C TRP A 72 -11.56 -6.22 -9.35
N THR A 73 -11.87 -7.08 -8.37
CA THR A 73 -10.85 -7.92 -7.72
C THR A 73 -10.21 -8.84 -8.75
N VAL A 74 -11.00 -9.61 -9.52
CA VAL A 74 -10.47 -10.57 -10.50
C VAL A 74 -9.67 -9.85 -11.59
N ALA A 75 -10.19 -8.76 -12.16
CA ALA A 75 -9.53 -8.03 -13.23
C ALA A 75 -8.20 -7.40 -12.76
N THR A 76 -8.19 -6.77 -11.57
CA THR A 76 -6.95 -6.18 -11.04
C THR A 76 -5.97 -7.22 -10.54
N SER A 77 -6.43 -8.35 -9.98
CA SER A 77 -5.56 -9.49 -9.66
C SER A 77 -4.90 -10.06 -10.90
N ALA A 78 -5.64 -10.25 -12.00
CA ALA A 78 -5.06 -10.74 -13.25
C ALA A 78 -3.97 -9.79 -13.77
N ALA A 79 -4.22 -8.48 -13.76
CA ALA A 79 -3.24 -7.47 -14.15
C ALA A 79 -2.02 -7.45 -13.21
N ALA A 80 -2.24 -7.50 -11.90
CA ALA A 80 -1.18 -7.49 -10.90
C ALA A 80 -0.32 -8.76 -10.98
N MET A 81 -0.92 -9.95 -11.16
CA MET A 81 -0.19 -11.21 -11.30
C MET A 81 0.60 -11.27 -12.62
N ALA A 82 0.03 -10.76 -13.72
CA ALA A 82 0.76 -10.66 -14.98
C ALA A 82 1.97 -9.73 -14.85
N PHE A 83 1.82 -8.62 -14.14
CA PHE A 83 2.93 -7.71 -13.86
C PHE A 83 3.96 -8.32 -12.89
N LEU A 84 3.53 -9.00 -11.82
CA LEU A 84 4.43 -9.71 -10.91
C LEU A 84 5.33 -10.68 -11.68
N TRP A 85 4.74 -11.49 -12.54
CA TRP A 85 5.50 -12.42 -13.37
C TRP A 85 6.47 -11.70 -14.32
N LEU A 86 6.02 -10.65 -15.00
CA LEU A 86 6.88 -9.84 -15.86
C LEU A 86 8.04 -9.22 -15.07
N SER A 87 7.76 -8.69 -13.88
CA SER A 87 8.75 -8.00 -13.07
C SER A 87 9.83 -8.95 -12.58
N GLU A 88 9.44 -10.04 -11.93
CA GLU A 88 10.38 -10.99 -11.32
C GLU A 88 11.20 -11.77 -12.36
N PHE A 89 10.57 -12.23 -13.44
CA PHE A 89 11.23 -13.14 -14.39
C PHE A 89 11.83 -12.44 -15.60
N VAL A 90 11.42 -11.20 -15.90
CA VAL A 90 11.90 -10.47 -17.09
C VAL A 90 12.61 -9.19 -16.70
N LEU A 91 12.06 -8.37 -15.81
CA LEU A 91 12.61 -7.03 -15.55
C LEU A 91 13.72 -7.02 -14.49
N ALA A 92 13.64 -7.87 -13.46
CA ALA A 92 14.57 -7.89 -12.34
C ALA A 92 16.07 -7.91 -12.75
N PRO A 93 16.51 -8.68 -13.77
CA PRO A 93 17.91 -8.69 -14.21
C PRO A 93 18.43 -7.36 -14.76
N TYR A 94 17.54 -6.42 -15.13
CA TYR A 94 17.91 -5.13 -15.71
C TYR A 94 18.02 -4.01 -14.69
N PHE A 95 17.61 -4.25 -13.43
CA PHE A 95 17.76 -3.25 -12.38
C PHE A 95 19.17 -3.28 -11.78
N PRO A 96 19.75 -2.11 -11.47
CA PRO A 96 21.03 -2.06 -10.80
C PRO A 96 20.92 -2.69 -9.40
N PRO A 97 21.93 -3.45 -8.97
CA PRO A 97 21.98 -3.91 -7.59
C PRO A 97 22.15 -2.69 -6.67
N GLY A 98 21.34 -2.63 -5.61
CA GLY A 98 21.47 -1.60 -4.59
C GLY A 98 20.15 -1.21 -3.94
N ALA A 99 20.20 -1.05 -2.62
CA ALA A 99 19.18 -0.45 -1.79
C ALA A 99 19.90 0.34 -0.68
N LEU A 100 19.23 1.34 -0.11
CA LEU A 100 19.76 2.06 1.06
C LEU A 100 19.50 1.29 2.35
N GLY A 101 18.40 0.55 2.40
CA GLY A 101 18.00 -0.33 3.49
C GLY A 101 17.44 -1.64 2.98
N ASP A 102 17.21 -2.57 3.90
CA ASP A 102 16.63 -3.88 3.62
C ASP A 102 15.78 -4.32 4.82
N VAL A 103 14.82 -5.21 4.58
CA VAL A 103 14.04 -5.79 5.67
C VAL A 103 14.83 -6.98 6.23
N PRO A 104 15.16 -7.01 7.54
CA PRO A 104 15.96 -8.08 8.13
C PRO A 104 15.12 -9.36 8.32
N LEU A 105 14.69 -10.00 7.24
CA LEU A 105 13.75 -11.12 7.28
C LEU A 105 14.32 -12.32 8.04
N ASP A 106 13.59 -12.80 9.06
CA ASP A 106 13.84 -14.08 9.73
C ASP A 106 12.85 -15.14 9.24
N THR A 107 13.10 -15.68 8.04
CA THR A 107 12.18 -16.59 7.33
C THR A 107 11.90 -17.90 8.05
N ALA A 108 12.74 -18.29 9.02
CA ALA A 108 12.56 -19.49 9.82
C ALA A 108 11.63 -19.26 11.04
N SER A 109 11.41 -18.00 11.44
CA SER A 109 10.69 -17.69 12.67
C SER A 109 9.17 -17.90 12.55
N PRO A 110 8.49 -18.28 13.66
CA PRO A 110 7.03 -18.21 13.74
C PRO A 110 6.47 -16.81 13.51
N LEU A 111 7.22 -15.76 13.92
CA LEU A 111 6.85 -14.37 13.72
C LEU A 111 6.77 -14.04 12.23
N PHE A 112 7.75 -14.44 11.43
CA PHE A 112 7.74 -14.22 9.98
C PHE A 112 6.56 -14.91 9.31
N ARG A 113 6.25 -16.16 9.69
CA ARG A 113 5.07 -16.85 9.13
C ARG A 113 3.77 -16.13 9.46
N PHE A 114 3.65 -15.57 10.66
CA PHE A 114 2.49 -14.76 11.02
C PHE A 114 2.46 -13.45 10.22
N ASP A 115 3.61 -12.79 10.10
CA ASP A 115 3.74 -11.50 9.41
C ASP A 115 3.49 -11.61 7.91
N ALA A 116 4.12 -12.59 7.25
CA ALA A 116 3.94 -12.92 5.85
C ALA A 116 2.54 -13.49 5.53
N THR A 117 1.68 -13.73 6.52
CA THR A 117 0.28 -14.16 6.31
C THR A 117 -0.70 -13.12 6.85
N ALA A 118 -1.03 -13.17 8.13
CA ALA A 118 -2.01 -12.28 8.75
C ALA A 118 -1.51 -10.83 8.80
N GLY A 119 -0.20 -10.62 8.98
CA GLY A 119 0.43 -9.30 8.97
C GLY A 119 0.21 -8.52 7.67
N LEU A 120 0.26 -9.22 6.53
CA LEU A 120 0.00 -8.61 5.22
C LEU A 120 -1.39 -7.98 5.09
N VAL A 121 -2.37 -8.44 5.87
CA VAL A 121 -3.70 -7.80 5.92
C VAL A 121 -3.61 -6.41 6.54
N LEU A 122 -2.83 -6.26 7.62
CA LEU A 122 -2.58 -4.96 8.25
C LEU A 122 -1.88 -4.02 7.26
N VAL A 123 -0.87 -4.52 6.54
CA VAL A 123 -0.14 -3.78 5.50
C VAL A 123 -1.11 -3.28 4.43
N ALA A 124 -1.85 -4.19 3.80
CA ALA A 124 -2.76 -3.85 2.71
C ALA A 124 -3.85 -2.86 3.17
N VAL A 125 -4.49 -3.10 4.33
CA VAL A 125 -5.52 -2.19 4.84
C VAL A 125 -4.93 -0.81 5.13
N SER A 126 -3.80 -0.72 5.84
CA SER A 126 -3.24 0.56 6.26
C SER A 126 -2.84 1.42 5.05
N GLU A 127 -2.18 0.81 4.07
CA GLU A 127 -1.66 1.52 2.90
C GLU A 127 -2.77 1.89 1.92
N GLU A 128 -3.72 1.01 1.64
CA GLU A 128 -4.83 1.30 0.74
C GLU A 128 -5.78 2.36 1.32
N MET A 129 -6.00 2.39 2.64
CA MET A 129 -6.78 3.45 3.29
C MET A 129 -6.18 4.84 3.02
N VAL A 130 -4.84 4.96 3.03
CA VAL A 130 -4.15 6.22 2.75
C VAL A 130 -4.06 6.48 1.25
N CYS A 131 -3.51 5.54 0.49
CA CYS A 131 -3.14 5.73 -0.91
C CYS A 131 -4.34 5.72 -1.86
N ARG A 132 -5.39 4.96 -1.57
CA ARG A 132 -6.56 4.84 -2.45
C ARG A 132 -7.77 5.52 -1.83
N GLY A 133 -7.99 5.36 -0.53
CA GLY A 133 -9.05 6.07 0.18
C GLY A 133 -8.78 7.58 0.25
N LEU A 134 -7.87 7.97 1.14
CA LEU A 134 -7.63 9.36 1.48
C LEU A 134 -7.03 10.18 0.32
N THR A 135 -6.01 9.68 -0.36
CA THR A 135 -5.35 10.39 -1.46
C THR A 135 -6.33 10.69 -2.59
N LEU A 136 -7.09 9.70 -3.06
CA LEU A 136 -8.04 9.92 -4.15
C LEU A 136 -9.16 10.87 -3.72
N SER A 137 -9.69 10.76 -2.51
CA SER A 137 -10.74 11.69 -2.04
C SER A 137 -10.26 13.14 -1.89
N VAL A 138 -8.99 13.34 -1.55
CA VAL A 138 -8.39 14.67 -1.41
C VAL A 138 -7.98 15.26 -2.76
N LEU A 139 -7.41 14.46 -3.65
CA LEU A 139 -6.82 14.97 -4.89
C LEU A 139 -7.77 14.96 -6.09
N ARG A 140 -8.78 14.08 -6.13
CA ARG A 140 -9.73 14.01 -7.24
C ARG A 140 -10.40 15.34 -7.60
N PRO A 141 -10.79 16.23 -6.65
CA PRO A 141 -11.35 17.53 -7.00
C PRO A 141 -10.35 18.53 -7.58
N ARG A 142 -9.04 18.21 -7.56
CA ARG A 142 -7.93 19.14 -7.88
C ARG A 142 -7.12 18.71 -9.11
N LEU A 143 -7.20 17.45 -9.50
CA LEU A 143 -6.37 16.85 -10.55
C LEU A 143 -7.24 16.26 -11.66
N SER A 144 -6.70 16.23 -12.87
CA SER A 144 -7.25 15.40 -13.96
C SER A 144 -7.08 13.92 -13.63
N ILE A 145 -7.86 13.05 -14.27
CA ILE A 145 -7.76 11.60 -14.04
C ILE A 145 -6.34 11.05 -14.29
N PRO A 146 -5.64 11.38 -15.40
CA PRO A 146 -4.27 10.92 -15.59
C PRO A 146 -3.30 11.42 -14.50
N ALA A 147 -3.42 12.68 -14.08
CA ALA A 147 -2.60 13.24 -13.02
C ALA A 147 -2.90 12.57 -11.66
N LEU A 148 -4.16 12.22 -11.40
CA LEU A 148 -4.58 11.51 -10.19
C LEU A 148 -3.93 10.13 -10.11
N TYR A 149 -3.92 9.38 -11.22
CA TYR A 149 -3.23 8.09 -11.31
C TYR A 149 -1.73 8.25 -11.04
N ALA A 150 -1.08 9.16 -11.76
CA ALA A 150 0.35 9.38 -11.64
C ALA A 150 0.75 9.79 -10.21
N VAL A 151 0.09 10.78 -9.62
CA VAL A 151 0.40 11.26 -8.26
C VAL A 151 0.10 10.19 -7.21
N SER A 152 -1.02 9.47 -7.33
CA SER A 152 -1.34 8.38 -6.39
C SER A 152 -0.30 7.26 -6.42
N ALA A 153 0.13 6.86 -7.60
CA ALA A 153 1.13 5.81 -7.78
C ALA A 153 2.52 6.27 -7.30
N LEU A 154 2.91 7.52 -7.59
CA LEU A 154 4.17 8.09 -7.12
C LEU A 154 4.23 8.17 -5.60
N LEU A 155 3.16 8.64 -4.94
CA LEU A 155 3.12 8.71 -3.48
C LEU A 155 3.25 7.34 -2.83
N PHE A 156 2.64 6.30 -3.43
CA PHE A 156 2.75 4.92 -2.97
C PHE A 156 4.15 4.34 -3.20
N SER A 157 4.75 4.57 -4.37
CA SER A 157 6.14 4.18 -4.66
C SER A 157 7.12 4.82 -3.66
N LEU A 158 7.00 6.11 -3.41
CA LEU A 158 7.89 6.85 -2.51
C LEU A 158 7.83 6.39 -1.04
N MET A 159 6.83 5.60 -0.64
CA MET A 159 6.81 4.98 0.70
C MET A 159 7.89 3.91 0.89
N HIS A 160 8.59 3.55 -0.19
CA HIS A 160 9.60 2.49 -0.25
C HIS A 160 10.95 3.04 -0.76
N TRP A 161 11.21 4.34 -0.55
CA TRP A 161 12.38 5.07 -1.04
C TRP A 161 13.72 4.50 -0.58
N SER A 162 13.78 3.81 0.55
CA SER A 162 15.03 3.16 1.00
C SER A 162 15.31 1.83 0.31
N LEU A 163 14.31 1.22 -0.32
CA LEU A 163 14.43 -0.08 -0.98
C LEU A 163 15.04 0.08 -2.38
N SER A 164 15.13 -1.03 -3.11
CA SER A 164 15.77 -1.06 -4.42
C SER A 164 15.00 -0.27 -5.49
N ALA A 165 15.70 0.13 -6.56
CA ALA A 165 15.06 0.76 -7.73
C ALA A 165 14.00 -0.15 -8.38
N HIS A 166 14.20 -1.47 -8.30
CA HIS A 166 13.24 -2.48 -8.75
C HIS A 166 11.96 -2.41 -7.92
N THR A 167 12.08 -2.47 -6.59
CA THR A 167 10.95 -2.35 -5.66
C THR A 167 10.18 -1.03 -5.83
N LEU A 168 10.88 0.09 -6.02
CA LEU A 168 10.25 1.38 -6.29
C LEU A 168 9.43 1.39 -7.59
N THR A 169 9.97 0.76 -8.64
CA THR A 169 9.29 0.64 -9.93
C THR A 169 8.06 -0.25 -9.80
N ASP A 170 8.18 -1.36 -9.09
CA ASP A 170 7.06 -2.27 -8.83
C ASP A 170 5.95 -1.58 -8.07
N ALA A 171 6.28 -0.91 -6.97
CA ALA A 171 5.32 -0.14 -6.19
C ALA A 171 4.63 0.94 -7.06
N LEU A 172 5.36 1.61 -7.96
CA LEU A 172 4.76 2.57 -8.90
C LEU A 172 3.73 1.89 -9.82
N VAL A 173 4.08 0.76 -10.42
CA VAL A 173 3.18 0.05 -11.35
C VAL A 173 1.99 -0.55 -10.63
N TYR A 174 2.17 -1.17 -9.46
CA TYR A 174 1.04 -1.64 -8.63
C TYR A 174 0.14 -0.49 -8.20
N GLY A 175 0.72 0.68 -7.90
CA GLY A 175 -0.01 1.92 -7.68
C GLY A 175 -0.97 2.24 -8.84
N LEU A 176 -0.48 2.17 -10.08
CA LEU A 176 -1.29 2.40 -11.29
C LEU A 176 -2.36 1.31 -11.50
N ILE A 177 -2.03 0.04 -11.25
CA ILE A 177 -2.95 -1.10 -11.44
C ILE A 177 -4.13 -1.05 -10.45
N LEU A 178 -3.90 -0.59 -9.22
CA LEU A 178 -4.90 -0.65 -8.15
C LEU A 178 -5.87 0.55 -8.11
N VAL A 179 -5.49 1.72 -8.64
CA VAL A 179 -6.34 2.92 -8.69
C VAL A 179 -7.69 2.72 -9.43
N PRO A 180 -7.76 2.05 -10.60
CA PRO A 180 -9.01 1.81 -11.32
C PRO A 180 -10.11 1.18 -10.47
N ALA A 181 -9.78 0.16 -9.68
CA ALA A 181 -10.76 -0.54 -8.85
C ALA A 181 -11.42 0.39 -7.84
N THR A 182 -10.64 1.26 -7.17
CA THR A 182 -11.18 2.22 -6.22
C THR A 182 -11.99 3.32 -6.91
N LEU A 183 -11.55 3.81 -8.06
CA LEU A 183 -12.31 4.85 -8.79
C LEU A 183 -13.64 4.35 -9.33
N ALA A 184 -13.69 3.09 -9.78
CA ALA A 184 -14.90 2.49 -10.33
C ALA A 184 -15.90 2.09 -9.26
N THR A 185 -15.43 1.58 -8.12
CA THR A 185 -16.30 1.05 -7.06
C THR A 185 -16.57 2.04 -5.93
N GLY A 186 -15.75 3.08 -5.80
CA GLY A 186 -15.72 3.93 -4.61
C GLY A 186 -15.20 3.22 -3.35
N SER A 187 -14.63 2.01 -3.49
CA SER A 187 -14.24 1.14 -2.40
C SER A 187 -12.77 0.75 -2.48
N ILE A 188 -12.08 0.72 -1.33
CA ILE A 188 -10.70 0.22 -1.26
C ILE A 188 -10.62 -1.30 -1.18
N TRP A 189 -11.71 -1.99 -0.85
CA TRP A 189 -11.65 -3.43 -0.52
C TRP A 189 -11.17 -4.33 -1.66
N PRO A 190 -11.54 -4.11 -2.94
CA PRO A 190 -10.93 -4.84 -4.05
C PRO A 190 -9.41 -4.65 -4.08
N SER A 191 -8.93 -3.40 -3.93
CA SER A 191 -7.50 -3.08 -3.94
C SER A 191 -6.77 -3.67 -2.73
N VAL A 192 -7.38 -3.66 -1.54
CA VAL A 192 -6.85 -4.31 -0.32
C VAL A 192 -6.64 -5.79 -0.56
N LEU A 193 -7.64 -6.47 -1.14
CA LEU A 193 -7.55 -7.90 -1.40
C LEU A 193 -6.48 -8.21 -2.45
N VAL A 194 -6.41 -7.45 -3.53
CA VAL A 194 -5.37 -7.66 -4.56
C VAL A 194 -3.97 -7.38 -4.03
N HIS A 195 -3.79 -6.29 -3.29
CA HIS A 195 -2.52 -5.96 -2.64
C HIS A 195 -2.09 -7.08 -1.68
N PHE A 196 -2.99 -7.55 -0.82
CA PHE A 196 -2.73 -8.71 0.03
C PHE A 196 -2.31 -9.94 -0.79
N LEU A 197 -3.02 -10.27 -1.87
CA LEU A 197 -2.72 -11.44 -2.70
C LEU A 197 -1.35 -11.34 -3.38
N VAL A 198 -0.99 -10.16 -3.91
CA VAL A 198 0.34 -9.91 -4.50
C VAL A 198 1.43 -10.18 -3.47
N ASN A 199 1.33 -9.56 -2.28
CA ASN A 199 2.33 -9.73 -1.23
C ASN A 199 2.36 -11.18 -0.74
N PHE A 200 1.19 -11.81 -0.58
CA PHE A 200 1.09 -13.19 -0.14
C PHE A 200 1.83 -14.13 -1.10
N VAL A 201 1.62 -13.96 -2.40
CA VAL A 201 2.34 -14.74 -3.43
C VAL A 201 3.83 -14.44 -3.37
N LEU A 202 4.24 -13.16 -3.32
CA LEU A 202 5.64 -12.77 -3.28
C LEU A 202 6.41 -13.38 -2.11
N TYR A 203 5.82 -13.46 -0.91
CA TYR A 203 6.47 -14.01 0.28
C TYR A 203 6.34 -15.54 0.44
N HIS A 204 5.66 -16.24 -0.48
CA HIS A 204 5.46 -17.70 -0.45
C HIS A 204 5.85 -18.43 -1.73
N LEU A 205 6.34 -17.72 -2.76
CA LEU A 205 7.02 -18.30 -3.91
C LEU A 205 8.50 -18.55 -3.60
#